data_AF-A0A0N0SSJ0-F1
#
_entry.id   AF-A0A0N0SSJ0-F1
#
_cell.length_a   1.000
_cell.length_b   1.000
_cell.length_c   1.000
_cell.angle_alpha   90.00
_cell.angle_beta   90.00
_cell.angle_gamma   90.00
#
_symmetry.space_group_name_H-M   'P 1'
#
loop_
_entity.id
_entity.type
_entity.pdbx_description
1 polymer ?
#
loop_
_entity_poly.entity_id
_entity_poly.type
_entity_poly.pdbx_seq_one_letter_code
_entity_poly.pdbx_strand_id
1 'polypeptide(L)'
;TQAALFATEVALYRLVEHYGLTPDYLMGHSVGELAAAHIAGVLDLDDACTLVAARGRLMQTAPAGGAMIAIEATETEIRDTLPTHHGHLDIAAVNTPHSTVITGDHHAAHQLATTWRNNGRRTKQLNVSHAFHSPHMDTILDDFHTTAATLTYHTPTIPIISNLTGQPATTEQLTNPHYWTQHLRHTVRFNDGIHHLHHHNVTTYIELGP
;
A
#
# COMPACT_ATOMS: atom_id res chain seq x y z
N THR A 1 10.77 2.49 -10.52
CA THR A 1 10.46 3.41 -9.40
C THR A 1 10.43 2.71 -8.05
N GLN A 2 9.70 1.60 -7.86
CA GLN A 2 9.55 0.95 -6.55
C GLN A 2 10.87 0.59 -5.85
N ALA A 3 11.82 -0.05 -6.55
CA ALA A 3 13.12 -0.38 -5.95
C ALA A 3 13.91 0.87 -5.52
N ALA A 4 13.81 1.98 -6.26
CA ALA A 4 14.46 3.23 -5.90
C ALA A 4 13.81 3.88 -4.67
N LEU A 5 12.47 3.81 -4.55
CA LEU A 5 11.75 4.26 -3.37
C LEU A 5 12.17 3.44 -2.14
N PHE A 6 12.11 2.11 -2.22
CA PHE A 6 12.56 1.22 -1.15
C PHE A 6 13.98 1.54 -0.70
N ALA A 7 14.94 1.66 -1.63
CA ALA A 7 16.32 1.99 -1.30
C ALA A 7 16.44 3.35 -0.59
N THR A 8 15.64 4.34 -1.02
CA THR A 8 15.62 5.68 -0.43
C THR A 8 15.05 5.65 0.98
N GLU A 9 13.90 5.01 1.18
CA GLU A 9 13.22 4.87 2.48
C GLU A 9 14.13 4.14 3.49
N VAL A 10 14.76 3.03 3.07
CA VAL A 10 15.71 2.29 3.91
C VAL A 10 16.94 3.13 4.24
N ALA A 11 17.51 3.86 3.27
CA ALA A 11 18.67 4.72 3.52
C ALA A 11 18.34 5.87 4.48
N LEU A 12 17.17 6.51 4.33
CA LEU A 12 16.69 7.54 5.24
C LEU A 12 16.47 6.99 6.65
N TYR A 13 15.93 5.77 6.78
CA TYR A 13 15.82 5.10 8.07
C TYR A 13 17.18 4.88 8.72
N ARG A 14 18.16 4.33 7.99
CA ARG A 14 19.51 4.12 8.52
C ARG A 14 20.19 5.43 8.92
N LEU A 15 19.89 6.54 8.24
CA LEU A 15 20.37 7.87 8.62
C LEU A 15 19.78 8.34 9.95
N VAL A 16 18.47 8.24 10.15
CA VAL A 16 17.85 8.65 11.43
C VAL A 16 18.25 7.73 12.58
N GLU A 17 18.37 6.42 12.32
CA GLU A 17 18.87 5.42 13.26
C GLU A 17 20.31 5.72 13.68
N HIS A 18 21.17 6.17 12.76
CA HIS A 18 22.53 6.62 13.05
C HIS A 18 22.56 7.80 14.05
N TYR A 19 21.54 8.66 14.04
CA TYR A 19 21.37 9.73 15.03
C TYR A 19 20.70 9.29 16.34
N GLY A 20 20.48 7.98 16.52
CA GLY A 20 19.96 7.39 17.76
C GLY A 20 18.43 7.37 17.85
N LEU A 21 17.71 7.63 16.76
CA LEU A 21 16.25 7.51 16.72
C LEU A 21 15.85 6.06 16.45
N THR A 22 15.11 5.46 17.39
CA THR A 22 14.54 4.12 17.26
C THR A 22 13.01 4.21 17.31
N PRO A 23 12.27 3.68 16.33
CA PRO A 23 10.81 3.76 16.33
C PRO A 23 10.19 2.67 17.22
N ASP A 24 9.09 3.00 17.89
CA ASP A 24 8.24 2.01 18.57
C ASP A 24 7.34 1.23 17.59
N TYR A 25 7.03 1.83 16.44
CA TYR A 25 6.20 1.26 15.38
C TYR A 25 6.74 1.67 14.01
N LEU A 26 6.61 0.78 13.04
CA LEU A 26 6.80 1.07 11.63
C LEU A 26 5.46 1.04 10.92
N MET A 27 5.27 1.93 9.95
CA MET A 27 4.11 1.94 9.08
C MET A 27 4.54 2.39 7.70
N GLY A 28 4.23 1.57 6.69
CA GLY A 28 4.45 1.90 5.29
C GLY A 28 3.15 2.23 4.57
N HIS A 29 3.25 2.74 3.35
CA HIS A 29 2.12 2.84 2.42
C HIS A 29 2.43 2.04 1.15
N SER A 30 1.66 1.00 0.88
CA SER A 30 1.88 0.10 -0.26
C SER A 30 3.32 -0.40 -0.24
N VAL A 31 4.15 -0.03 -1.24
CA VAL A 31 5.56 -0.43 -1.32
C VAL A 31 6.37 -0.09 -0.05
N GLY A 32 6.02 0.97 0.67
CA GLY A 32 6.71 1.35 1.90
C GLY A 32 6.58 0.31 3.01
N GLU A 33 5.58 -0.58 2.97
CA GLU A 33 5.47 -1.68 3.94
C GLU A 33 6.56 -2.74 3.71
N LEU A 34 7.10 -2.87 2.49
CA LEU A 34 8.26 -3.72 2.23
C LEU A 34 9.54 -3.12 2.83
N ALA A 35 9.67 -1.78 2.81
CA ALA A 35 10.73 -1.10 3.53
C ALA A 35 10.60 -1.31 5.05
N ALA A 36 9.38 -1.17 5.59
CA ALA A 36 9.09 -1.46 7.00
C ALA A 36 9.33 -2.93 7.40
N ALA A 37 9.09 -3.88 6.48
CA ALA A 37 9.39 -5.29 6.72
C ALA A 37 10.90 -5.54 6.81
N HIS A 38 11.68 -4.96 5.89
CA HIS A 38 13.14 -5.05 5.93
C HIS A 38 13.72 -4.37 7.18
N ILE A 39 13.41 -3.08 7.35
CA ILE A 39 13.00 -2.46 8.61
C ILE A 39 13.17 -3.26 9.91
N ALA A 40 12.04 -3.88 10.26
CA ALA A 40 11.84 -4.74 11.41
C ALA A 40 12.59 -6.07 11.35
N GLY A 41 13.38 -6.34 10.30
CA GLY A 41 14.14 -7.57 10.14
C GLY A 41 13.32 -8.77 9.64
N VAL A 42 12.10 -8.57 9.14
CA VAL A 42 11.28 -9.67 8.56
C VAL A 42 11.96 -10.28 7.34
N LEU A 43 12.58 -9.45 6.51
CA LEU A 43 13.36 -9.84 5.35
C LEU A 43 14.76 -9.23 5.47
N ASP A 44 15.79 -10.00 5.16
CA ASP A 44 17.11 -9.40 4.95
C ASP A 44 17.10 -8.51 3.69
N LEU A 45 18.21 -7.81 3.45
CA LEU A 45 18.26 -6.84 2.35
C LEU A 45 18.11 -7.52 0.97
N ASP A 46 18.70 -8.70 0.79
CA ASP A 46 18.71 -9.40 -0.49
C ASP A 46 17.31 -9.94 -0.82
N ASP A 47 16.63 -10.52 0.16
CA ASP A 47 15.26 -11.01 0.00
C ASP A 47 14.25 -9.85 -0.17
N ALA A 48 14.41 -8.76 0.59
CA ALA A 48 13.59 -7.56 0.42
C ALA A 48 13.76 -6.94 -0.97
N CYS A 49 15.00 -6.85 -1.47
CA CYS A 49 15.29 -6.37 -2.82
C CYS A 49 14.69 -7.30 -3.88
N THR A 50 14.76 -8.62 -3.68
CA THR A 50 14.14 -9.62 -4.56
C THR A 50 12.63 -9.40 -4.64
N LEU A 51 11.96 -9.24 -3.50
CA LEU A 51 10.51 -9.04 -3.44
C LEU A 51 10.09 -7.71 -4.09
N VAL A 52 10.76 -6.60 -3.78
CA VAL A 52 10.45 -5.28 -4.34
C VAL A 52 10.72 -5.23 -5.85
N ALA A 53 11.80 -5.87 -6.32
CA ALA A 53 12.12 -5.94 -7.74
C ALA A 53 11.07 -6.77 -8.50
N ALA A 54 10.66 -7.92 -7.96
CA ALA A 54 9.59 -8.74 -8.53
C ALA A 54 8.26 -7.99 -8.56
N ARG A 55 7.88 -7.35 -7.45
CA ARG A 55 6.67 -6.50 -7.35
C ARG A 55 6.66 -5.43 -8.42
N GLY A 56 7.74 -4.66 -8.51
CA GLY A 56 7.88 -3.58 -9.48
C GLY A 56 7.79 -4.08 -10.92
N ARG A 57 8.45 -5.19 -11.25
CA ARG A 57 8.44 -5.79 -12.60
C ARG A 57 7.05 -6.33 -12.97
N LEU A 58 6.43 -7.12 -12.10
CA LEU A 58 5.12 -7.73 -12.35
C LEU A 58 4.01 -6.68 -12.41
N MET A 59 4.06 -5.66 -11.56
CA MET A 59 3.08 -4.57 -11.65
C MET A 59 3.14 -3.78 -12.96
N GLN A 60 4.27 -3.82 -13.70
CA GLN A 60 4.37 -3.23 -15.05
C GLN A 60 3.80 -4.14 -16.15
N THR A 61 3.61 -5.43 -15.87
CA THR A 61 2.99 -6.37 -16.83
C THR A 61 1.48 -6.47 -16.65
N ALA A 62 0.92 -5.85 -15.60
CA ALA A 62 -0.51 -5.76 -15.40
C ALA A 62 -1.20 -5.04 -16.57
N PRO A 63 -2.51 -5.25 -16.79
CA PRO A 63 -3.25 -4.59 -17.86
C PRO A 63 -3.08 -3.07 -17.81
N ALA A 64 -2.67 -2.49 -18.94
CA ALA A 64 -2.70 -1.05 -19.15
C ALA A 64 -4.15 -0.57 -19.33
N GLY A 65 -4.37 0.75 -19.22
CA GLY A 65 -5.71 1.33 -19.34
C GLY A 65 -6.50 1.33 -18.04
N GLY A 66 -5.82 1.15 -16.91
CA GLY A 66 -6.34 1.46 -15.59
C GLY A 66 -6.11 2.93 -15.20
N ALA A 67 -6.80 3.37 -14.15
CA ALA A 67 -6.59 4.67 -13.53
C ALA A 67 -6.69 4.53 -12.01
N MET A 68 -6.00 5.43 -11.31
CA MET A 68 -6.15 5.65 -9.88
C MET A 68 -6.45 7.12 -9.62
N ILE A 69 -7.50 7.41 -8.87
CA ILE A 69 -7.97 8.78 -8.65
C ILE A 69 -8.27 8.99 -7.16
N ALA A 70 -7.60 9.97 -6.56
CA ALA A 70 -7.91 10.43 -5.21
C ALA A 70 -9.18 11.30 -5.23
N ILE A 71 -10.09 11.04 -4.31
CA ILE A 71 -11.37 11.76 -4.15
C ILE A 71 -11.48 12.24 -2.70
N GLU A 72 -11.88 13.50 -2.54
CA GLU A 72 -12.25 14.07 -1.25
C GLU A 72 -13.61 13.51 -0.79
N ALA A 73 -13.58 12.29 -0.26
CA ALA A 73 -14.73 11.55 0.22
C ALA A 73 -14.31 10.50 1.27
N THR A 74 -15.24 10.16 2.15
CA THR A 74 -15.12 9.04 3.08
C THR A 74 -15.15 7.71 2.33
N GLU A 75 -14.64 6.65 2.96
CA GLU A 75 -14.73 5.30 2.42
C GLU A 75 -16.20 4.89 2.19
N THR A 76 -17.07 5.14 3.17
CA THR A 76 -18.50 4.79 3.10
C THR A 76 -19.19 5.47 1.92
N GLU A 77 -18.99 6.78 1.75
CA GLU A 77 -19.52 7.53 0.60
C GLU A 77 -19.07 6.94 -0.75
N ILE A 78 -17.80 6.52 -0.85
CA ILE A 78 -17.29 5.87 -2.06
C ILE A 78 -17.94 4.49 -2.25
N ARG A 79 -18.04 3.66 -1.21
CA ARG A 79 -18.69 2.34 -1.29
C ARG A 79 -20.15 2.45 -1.74
N ASP A 80 -20.88 3.43 -1.24
CA ASP A 80 -22.29 3.67 -1.60
C ASP A 80 -22.47 4.15 -3.05
N THR A 81 -21.43 4.71 -3.66
CA THR A 81 -21.47 5.21 -5.05
C THR A 81 -20.86 4.24 -6.06
N LEU A 82 -20.23 3.17 -5.60
CA LEU A 82 -19.66 2.18 -6.51
C LEU A 82 -20.80 1.34 -7.15
N PRO A 83 -20.77 1.13 -8.49
CA PRO A 83 -21.82 0.37 -9.17
C PRO A 83 -21.94 -1.06 -8.64
N THR A 84 -23.18 -1.56 -8.50
CA THR A 84 -23.50 -2.91 -8.03
C THR A 84 -22.85 -4.06 -8.82
N HIS A 85 -22.33 -3.80 -10.02
CA HIS A 85 -21.60 -4.77 -10.85
C HIS A 85 -20.11 -4.40 -10.92
N HIS A 86 -19.41 -4.69 -9.82
CA HIS A 86 -17.98 -4.48 -9.60
C HIS A 86 -17.08 -5.40 -10.44
N GLY A 87 -16.90 -5.07 -11.71
CA GLY A 87 -15.81 -5.62 -12.54
C GLY A 87 -14.68 -4.62 -12.81
N HIS A 88 -14.92 -3.33 -12.54
CA HIS A 88 -14.13 -2.25 -13.12
C HIS A 88 -13.65 -1.20 -12.11
N LEU A 89 -14.13 -1.18 -10.85
CA LEU A 89 -13.68 -0.23 -9.83
C LEU A 89 -13.63 -0.84 -8.43
N ASP A 90 -12.60 -0.45 -7.68
CA ASP A 90 -12.32 -0.82 -6.30
C ASP A 90 -11.74 0.38 -5.53
N ILE A 91 -11.55 0.24 -4.21
CA ILE A 91 -10.86 1.22 -3.37
C ILE A 91 -9.40 0.76 -3.20
N ALA A 92 -8.45 1.55 -3.71
CA ALA A 92 -7.03 1.25 -3.57
C ALA A 92 -6.46 1.65 -2.21
N ALA A 93 -6.92 2.77 -1.65
CA ALA A 93 -6.40 3.28 -0.39
C ALA A 93 -7.41 4.18 0.32
N VAL A 94 -7.43 4.12 1.65
CA VAL A 94 -8.10 5.09 2.51
C VAL A 94 -7.00 5.80 3.28
N ASN A 95 -6.66 7.03 2.87
CA ASN A 95 -5.48 7.75 3.36
C ASN A 95 -5.79 8.65 4.56
N THR A 96 -6.96 9.28 4.55
CA THR A 96 -7.47 10.10 5.66
C THR A 96 -9.00 9.89 5.76
N PRO A 97 -9.69 10.44 6.77
CA PRO A 97 -11.14 10.25 6.91
C PRO A 97 -11.93 10.77 5.69
N HIS A 98 -11.36 11.69 4.91
CA HIS A 98 -11.98 12.30 3.74
C HIS A 98 -11.08 12.24 2.49
N SER A 99 -10.14 11.29 2.42
CA SER A 99 -9.25 11.12 1.26
C SER A 99 -9.16 9.64 0.90
N THR A 100 -9.91 9.27 -0.14
CA THR A 100 -10.03 7.89 -0.62
C THR A 100 -9.53 7.80 -2.05
N VAL A 101 -8.77 6.77 -2.39
CA VAL A 101 -8.29 6.52 -3.75
C VAL A 101 -9.10 5.39 -4.37
N ILE A 102 -9.80 5.68 -5.46
CA ILE A 102 -10.43 4.66 -6.30
C ILE A 102 -9.43 4.15 -7.35
N THR A 103 -9.61 2.92 -7.79
CA THR A 103 -8.76 2.25 -8.76
C THR A 103 -9.57 1.34 -9.68
N GLY A 104 -9.18 1.19 -10.93
CA GLY A 104 -9.79 0.28 -11.88
C GLY A 104 -9.77 0.82 -13.30
N ASP A 105 -10.74 0.45 -14.13
CA ASP A 105 -10.80 0.83 -15.55
C ASP A 105 -10.85 2.35 -15.73
N HIS A 106 -10.05 2.85 -16.67
CA HIS A 106 -9.89 4.28 -16.90
C HIS A 106 -11.23 5.00 -17.10
N HIS A 107 -12.10 4.54 -18.01
CA HIS A 107 -13.37 5.22 -18.28
C HIS A 107 -14.29 5.26 -17.05
N ALA A 108 -14.45 4.13 -16.35
CA ALA A 108 -15.30 4.05 -15.17
C ALA A 108 -14.78 4.96 -14.04
N ALA A 109 -13.48 4.94 -13.78
CA ALA A 109 -12.86 5.75 -12.73
C ALA A 109 -13.06 7.24 -13.01
N HIS A 110 -12.84 7.67 -14.26
CA HIS A 110 -13.03 9.06 -14.69
C HIS A 110 -14.49 9.51 -14.65
N GLN A 111 -15.44 8.62 -14.97
CA GLN A 111 -16.87 8.92 -14.87
C GLN A 111 -17.26 9.16 -13.41
N LEU A 112 -16.88 8.25 -12.49
CA LEU A 112 -17.16 8.40 -11.07
C LEU A 112 -16.51 9.68 -10.50
N ALA A 113 -15.24 9.92 -10.82
CA ALA A 113 -14.55 11.14 -10.40
C ALA A 113 -15.22 12.42 -10.94
N THR A 114 -15.71 12.41 -12.18
CA THR A 114 -16.45 13.56 -12.74
C THR A 114 -17.74 13.84 -11.96
N THR A 115 -18.48 12.80 -11.56
CA THR A 115 -19.67 12.95 -10.70
C THR A 115 -19.32 13.62 -9.37
N TRP A 116 -18.27 13.16 -8.69
CA TRP A 116 -17.80 13.74 -7.44
C TRP A 116 -17.36 15.20 -7.60
N ARG A 117 -16.64 15.51 -8.68
CA ARG A 117 -16.21 16.87 -9.01
C ARG A 117 -17.39 17.81 -9.27
N ASN A 118 -18.39 17.36 -10.01
CA ASN A 118 -19.61 18.12 -10.30
C ASN A 118 -20.42 18.42 -9.02
N ASN A 119 -20.28 17.57 -7.99
CA ASN A 119 -20.84 17.78 -6.65
C ASN A 119 -19.94 18.63 -5.74
N GLY A 120 -18.93 19.32 -6.29
CA GLY A 120 -18.07 20.26 -5.55
C GLY A 120 -16.92 19.62 -4.77
N ARG A 121 -16.63 18.33 -4.97
CA ARG A 121 -15.59 17.61 -4.22
C ARG A 121 -14.26 17.60 -4.99
N ARG A 122 -13.13 17.73 -4.30
CA ARG A 122 -11.81 17.66 -4.96
C ARG A 122 -11.54 16.26 -5.50
N THR A 123 -10.98 16.18 -6.70
CA THR A 123 -10.53 14.93 -7.33
C THR A 123 -9.16 15.14 -7.96
N LYS A 124 -8.23 14.19 -7.81
CA LYS A 124 -6.89 14.24 -8.40
C LYS A 124 -6.51 12.90 -8.99
N GLN A 125 -6.25 12.86 -10.30
CA GLN A 125 -5.70 11.69 -10.96
C GLN A 125 -4.23 11.49 -10.52
N LEU A 126 -3.89 10.25 -10.16
CA LEU A 126 -2.51 9.88 -9.84
C LEU A 126 -1.73 9.63 -11.13
N ASN A 127 -0.44 9.94 -11.14
CA ASN A 127 0.42 9.77 -12.32
C ASN A 127 0.86 8.31 -12.48
N VAL A 128 -0.09 7.44 -12.78
CA VAL A 128 0.09 6.00 -13.02
C VAL A 128 -0.81 5.56 -14.17
N SER A 129 -0.35 4.59 -14.95
CA SER A 129 -1.07 4.03 -16.11
C SER A 129 -1.81 2.72 -15.81
N HIS A 130 -1.74 2.26 -14.57
CA HIS A 130 -2.26 0.96 -14.12
C HIS A 130 -3.17 1.15 -12.90
N ALA A 131 -4.10 0.23 -12.72
CA ALA A 131 -5.00 0.19 -11.57
C ALA A 131 -4.45 -0.71 -10.47
N PHE A 132 -3.48 -0.22 -9.70
CA PHE A 132 -2.94 -0.97 -8.55
C PHE A 132 -3.97 -1.15 -7.45
N HIS A 133 -3.80 -2.18 -6.61
CA HIS A 133 -4.74 -2.53 -5.53
C HIS A 133 -6.17 -2.79 -6.02
N SER A 134 -6.29 -3.45 -7.18
CA SER A 134 -7.56 -3.71 -7.87
C SER A 134 -7.55 -5.09 -8.57
N PRO A 135 -8.68 -5.57 -9.11
CA PRO A 135 -8.74 -6.81 -9.91
C PRO A 135 -7.74 -6.86 -11.07
N HIS A 136 -7.24 -5.71 -11.55
CA HIS A 136 -6.19 -5.69 -12.58
C HIS A 136 -4.90 -6.39 -12.14
N MET A 137 -4.68 -6.53 -10.83
CA MET A 137 -3.54 -7.24 -10.28
C MET A 137 -3.72 -8.77 -10.27
N ASP A 138 -4.94 -9.30 -10.47
CA ASP A 138 -5.23 -10.72 -10.28
C ASP A 138 -4.34 -11.61 -11.16
N THR A 139 -4.05 -11.17 -12.38
CA THR A 139 -3.22 -11.90 -13.36
C THR A 139 -1.76 -12.08 -12.96
N ILE A 140 -1.26 -11.30 -12.00
CA ILE A 140 0.16 -11.33 -11.57
C ILE A 140 0.34 -11.93 -10.16
N LEU A 141 -0.74 -12.30 -9.47
CA LEU A 141 -0.67 -12.74 -8.07
C LEU A 141 0.07 -14.06 -7.92
N ASP A 142 -0.13 -15.01 -8.83
CA ASP A 142 0.53 -16.33 -8.76
C ASP A 142 2.05 -16.21 -8.99
N ASP A 143 2.48 -15.39 -9.94
CA ASP A 143 3.91 -15.13 -10.19
C ASP A 143 4.56 -14.37 -9.03
N PHE A 144 3.82 -13.43 -8.42
CA PHE A 144 4.31 -12.71 -7.26
C PHE A 144 4.41 -13.62 -6.04
N HIS A 145 3.41 -14.49 -5.82
CA HIS A 145 3.43 -15.51 -4.77
C HIS A 145 4.61 -16.45 -4.94
N THR A 146 4.85 -16.92 -6.16
CA THR A 146 5.97 -17.82 -6.48
C THR A 146 7.30 -17.20 -6.05
N THR A 147 7.50 -15.91 -6.27
CA THR A 147 8.70 -15.19 -5.79
C THR A 147 8.70 -15.07 -4.27
N ALA A 148 7.60 -14.64 -3.67
CA ALA A 148 7.50 -14.47 -2.21
C ALA A 148 7.76 -15.78 -1.45
N ALA A 149 7.32 -16.91 -2.00
CA ALA A 149 7.50 -18.24 -1.42
C ALA A 149 8.97 -18.74 -1.40
N THR A 150 9.89 -18.10 -2.15
CA THR A 150 11.31 -18.48 -2.12
C THR A 150 12.13 -17.74 -1.06
N LEU A 151 11.53 -16.76 -0.38
CA LEU A 151 12.24 -15.86 0.54
C LEU A 151 12.34 -16.45 1.95
N THR A 152 13.34 -16.00 2.70
CA THR A 152 13.52 -16.36 4.10
C THR A 152 12.93 -15.28 5.00
N TYR A 153 11.82 -15.62 5.66
CA TYR A 153 11.15 -14.72 6.57
C TYR A 153 11.61 -14.94 8.02
N HIS A 154 11.72 -13.84 8.77
CA HIS A 154 12.11 -13.84 10.17
C HIS A 154 11.08 -13.08 11.04
N THR A 155 11.13 -13.34 12.35
CA THR A 155 10.28 -12.63 13.31
C THR A 155 10.63 -11.15 13.36
N PRO A 156 9.65 -10.22 13.24
CA PRO A 156 9.91 -8.80 13.33
C PRO A 156 10.41 -8.41 14.73
N THR A 157 11.40 -7.52 14.78
CA THR A 157 11.91 -6.92 16.04
C THR A 157 11.20 -5.62 16.40
N ILE A 158 10.56 -4.97 15.42
CA ILE A 158 9.78 -3.73 15.59
C ILE A 158 8.36 -3.99 15.07
N PRO A 159 7.29 -3.67 15.83
CA PRO A 159 5.91 -3.80 15.35
C PRO A 159 5.65 -3.04 14.04
N ILE A 160 4.96 -3.69 13.09
CA ILE A 160 4.53 -3.07 11.83
C ILE A 160 3.01 -2.94 11.82
N ILE A 161 2.50 -1.76 11.46
CA ILE A 161 1.07 -1.57 11.21
C ILE A 161 0.73 -2.02 9.79
N SER A 162 -0.09 -3.07 9.69
CA SER A 162 -0.47 -3.70 8.43
C SER A 162 -1.27 -2.77 7.54
N ASN A 163 -0.94 -2.71 6.24
CA ASN A 163 -1.78 -2.00 5.28
C ASN A 163 -3.10 -2.72 4.99
N LEU A 164 -3.20 -4.02 5.27
CA LEU A 164 -4.43 -4.78 5.03
C LEU A 164 -5.48 -4.59 6.11
N THR A 165 -5.03 -4.43 7.36
CA THR A 165 -5.94 -4.39 8.53
C THR A 165 -5.97 -3.05 9.25
N GLY A 166 -4.94 -2.21 9.06
CA GLY A 166 -4.76 -0.99 9.87
C GLY A 166 -4.44 -1.28 11.34
N GLN A 167 -4.05 -2.51 11.67
CA GLN A 167 -3.67 -2.97 13.01
C GLN A 167 -2.23 -3.52 12.99
N PRO A 168 -1.58 -3.71 14.15
CA PRO A 168 -0.30 -4.39 14.22
C PRO A 168 -0.39 -5.77 13.56
N ALA A 169 0.49 -6.00 12.58
CA ALA A 169 0.60 -7.28 11.89
C ALA A 169 1.20 -8.32 12.85
N THR A 170 0.69 -9.55 12.79
CA THR A 170 1.30 -10.66 13.53
C THR A 170 2.53 -11.19 12.80
N THR A 171 3.39 -11.91 13.53
CA THR A 171 4.53 -12.61 12.93
C THR A 171 4.05 -13.59 11.84
N GLU A 172 2.98 -14.33 12.08
CA GLU A 172 2.42 -15.29 11.12
C GLU A 172 1.92 -14.61 9.84
N GLN A 173 1.42 -13.38 9.93
CA GLN A 173 1.04 -12.58 8.76
C GLN A 173 2.28 -12.16 7.97
N LEU A 174 3.25 -11.51 8.63
CA LEU A 174 4.42 -10.95 7.96
C LEU A 174 5.36 -12.01 7.37
N THR A 175 5.36 -13.21 7.96
CA THR A 175 6.17 -14.36 7.51
C THR A 175 5.45 -15.28 6.52
N ASN A 176 4.25 -14.90 6.05
CA ASN A 176 3.48 -15.68 5.08
C ASN A 176 3.52 -15.03 3.69
N PRO A 177 4.01 -15.73 2.65
CA PRO A 177 3.99 -15.25 1.26
C PRO A 177 2.62 -14.75 0.77
N HIS A 178 1.52 -15.36 1.24
CA HIS A 178 0.16 -14.95 0.85
C HIS A 178 -0.23 -13.57 1.39
N TYR A 179 0.37 -13.13 2.50
CA TYR A 179 0.15 -11.77 2.99
C TYR A 179 0.58 -10.74 1.95
N TRP A 180 1.73 -10.98 1.30
CA TRP A 180 2.28 -10.06 0.31
C TRP A 180 1.45 -10.02 -0.98
N THR A 181 0.83 -11.14 -1.39
CA THR A 181 -0.09 -11.13 -2.53
C THR A 181 -1.40 -10.42 -2.21
N GLN A 182 -1.94 -10.62 -1.02
CA GLN A 182 -3.09 -9.86 -0.53
C GLN A 182 -2.77 -8.36 -0.45
N HIS A 183 -1.59 -8.01 0.07
CA HIS A 183 -1.08 -6.63 0.18
C HIS A 183 -0.98 -5.93 -1.17
N LEU A 184 -0.58 -6.65 -2.22
CA LEU A 184 -0.49 -6.12 -3.59
C LEU A 184 -1.89 -5.85 -4.18
N ARG A 185 -2.89 -6.63 -3.78
CA ARG A 185 -4.23 -6.68 -4.39
C ARG A 185 -5.26 -5.79 -3.70
N HIS A 186 -5.19 -5.66 -2.38
CA HIS A 186 -6.28 -5.10 -1.57
C HIS A 186 -6.02 -3.67 -1.08
N THR A 187 -7.09 -3.04 -0.60
CA THR A 187 -7.08 -1.66 -0.11
C THR A 187 -6.01 -1.42 0.95
N VAL A 188 -5.23 -0.36 0.79
CA VAL A 188 -4.33 0.17 1.81
C VAL A 188 -5.13 0.93 2.89
N ARG A 189 -5.24 0.36 4.09
CA ARG A 189 -5.92 0.88 5.29
C ARG A 189 -5.06 1.90 6.06
N PHE A 190 -4.49 2.89 5.37
CA PHE A 190 -3.54 3.83 5.98
C PHE A 190 -4.18 4.69 7.08
N ASN A 191 -5.39 5.21 6.86
CA ASN A 191 -6.13 5.98 7.85
C ASN A 191 -6.38 5.18 9.14
N ASP A 192 -6.72 3.90 9.01
CA ASP A 192 -6.99 3.03 10.17
C ASP A 192 -5.71 2.79 10.98
N GLY A 193 -4.57 2.62 10.30
CA GLY A 193 -3.29 2.49 10.97
C GLY A 193 -2.88 3.76 11.72
N ILE A 194 -3.08 4.94 11.15
CA ILE A 194 -2.88 6.21 11.86
C ILE A 194 -3.82 6.32 13.06
N HIS A 195 -5.10 5.93 12.92
CA HIS A 195 -6.02 5.89 14.05
C HIS A 195 -5.58 4.90 15.13
N HIS A 196 -5.10 3.72 14.76
CA HIS A 196 -4.57 2.75 15.72
C HIS A 196 -3.44 3.39 16.53
N LEU A 197 -2.44 3.96 15.85
CA LEU A 197 -1.28 4.59 16.50
C LEU A 197 -1.70 5.73 17.44
N HIS A 198 -2.63 6.59 17.01
CA HIS A 198 -3.17 7.66 17.84
C HIS A 198 -3.86 7.13 19.10
N HIS A 199 -4.71 6.10 18.99
CA HIS A 199 -5.36 5.49 20.16
C HIS A 199 -4.39 4.78 21.11
N HIS A 200 -3.18 4.45 20.63
CA HIS A 200 -2.09 3.89 21.43
C HIS A 200 -1.06 4.94 21.86
N ASN A 201 -1.46 6.22 21.91
CA ASN A 201 -0.67 7.35 22.40
C ASN A 201 0.62 7.64 21.61
N VAL A 202 0.70 7.24 20.35
CA VAL A 202 1.80 7.69 19.47
C VAL A 202 1.58 9.16 19.13
N THR A 203 2.51 10.00 19.56
CA THR A 203 2.44 11.47 19.42
C THR A 203 3.41 12.04 18.39
N THR A 204 4.42 11.27 17.99
CA THR A 204 5.46 11.70 17.04
C THR A 204 5.45 10.78 15.84
N TYR A 205 5.38 11.37 14.65
CA TYR A 205 5.40 10.67 13.36
C TYR A 205 6.54 11.26 12.54
N ILE A 206 7.39 10.40 11.98
CA ILE A 206 8.49 10.79 11.10
C ILE A 206 8.26 10.09 9.77
N GLU A 207 7.94 10.86 8.73
CA GLU A 207 7.79 10.35 7.36
C GLU A 207 9.16 10.29 6.69
N LEU A 208 9.53 9.12 6.18
CA LEU A 208 10.80 8.87 5.51
C LEU A 208 10.54 8.51 4.05
N GLY A 209 10.50 9.51 3.18
CA GLY A 209 10.24 9.32 1.74
C GLY A 209 10.45 10.63 0.95
N PRO A 210 10.53 10.55 -0.39
CA PRO A 210 10.63 11.72 -1.27
C PRO A 210 9.30 12.44 -1.49
#